data_AF-A0A6M1QX56-F1
#
_entry.id   AF-A0A6M1QX56-F1
#
_cell.length_a   1.000
_cell.length_b   1.000
_cell.length_c   1.000
_cell.angle_alpha   90.00
_cell.angle_beta   90.00
_cell.angle_gamma   90.00
#
_symmetry.space_group_name_H-M   'P 1'
#
loop_
_entity.id
_entity.type
_entity.pdbx_description
1 polymer ?
#
loop_
_entity_poly.entity_id
_entity_poly.type
_entity_poly.pdbx_seq_one_letter_code
_entity_poly.pdbx_strand_id
1 'polypeptide(L)'
;MRSMTTRWIATWSIAASVLAGLVLTSCSSSPDDSGQGVGEGQVEEVSPEQISGGREAQVGLPTGVLTLKVSPAIGSVVTDSGDLRPRAGTKMVGIAWKLQPHSSSEGRDVLLEDQTLESLPEPSFSLLDGEEEIALPSEVPSQWYQGLVVGAKDPSVLQVEYDGVTQRVELDTGVVEGNQGEQLKDLAAASTTFDRRCPAKAFEPKEAALTHECGVRAVHVLPYITSLGWAPDGQTWVVVDADIDGGATVRIGQKVGRELASPSGGVRRLVFVAPNMPSEVTFDFGSGISPIAVSLSSN
;
A
#
# COMPACT_ATOMS: atom_id res chain seq x y z
N MET A 1 -12.01 -40.22 -2.07
CA MET A 1 -10.59 -40.10 -1.72
C MET A 1 -10.47 -39.09 -0.58
N ARG A 2 -10.06 -39.54 0.60
CA ARG A 2 -9.95 -38.72 1.82
C ARG A 2 -8.56 -38.05 1.83
N SER A 3 -8.51 -36.73 1.86
CA SER A 3 -7.25 -36.00 2.07
C SER A 3 -7.06 -35.71 3.55
N MET A 4 -5.97 -36.25 4.10
CA MET A 4 -5.47 -36.00 5.45
C MET A 4 -4.86 -34.59 5.51
N THR A 5 -5.34 -33.74 6.41
CA THR A 5 -4.66 -32.50 6.80
C THR A 5 -3.97 -32.71 8.15
N THR A 6 -2.64 -32.77 8.09
CA THR A 6 -1.75 -32.89 9.25
C THR A 6 -1.61 -31.52 9.92
N ARG A 7 -2.20 -31.34 11.10
CA ARG A 7 -1.96 -30.18 11.97
C ARG A 7 -0.70 -30.42 12.80
N TRP A 8 0.31 -29.57 12.63
CA TRP A 8 1.44 -29.47 13.56
C TRP A 8 1.13 -28.37 14.59
N ILE A 9 1.01 -28.76 15.86
CA ILE A 9 0.90 -27.85 17.00
C ILE A 9 2.26 -27.83 17.66
N ALA A 10 2.99 -26.71 17.54
CA ALA A 10 4.22 -26.47 18.29
C ALA A 10 3.86 -25.74 19.59
N THR A 11 3.70 -26.50 20.67
CA THR A 11 3.60 -25.97 22.03
C THR A 11 4.98 -25.58 22.54
N TRP A 12 5.19 -24.29 22.81
CA TRP A 12 6.36 -23.79 23.54
C TRP A 12 5.97 -23.58 25.01
N SER A 13 6.57 -24.37 25.90
CA SER A 13 6.46 -24.21 27.35
C SER A 13 7.54 -23.25 27.83
N ILE A 14 7.15 -22.08 28.35
CA ILE A 14 8.07 -21.17 29.06
C ILE A 14 7.83 -21.35 30.56
N ALA A 15 8.81 -21.90 31.26
CA ALA A 15 8.82 -22.00 32.71
C ALA A 15 9.29 -20.67 33.31
N ALA A 16 8.42 -20.01 34.08
CA ALA A 16 8.74 -18.80 34.83
C ALA A 16 9.15 -19.18 36.27
N SER A 17 10.38 -18.83 36.65
CA SER A 17 10.85 -18.81 38.04
C SER A 17 10.86 -17.37 38.53
N VAL A 18 9.91 -17.03 39.40
CA VAL A 18 9.84 -15.75 40.11
C VAL A 18 10.54 -15.91 41.46
N LEU A 19 11.63 -15.16 41.68
CA LEU A 19 12.21 -14.97 43.00
C LEU A 19 12.10 -13.50 43.37
N ALA A 20 11.29 -13.23 44.39
CA ALA A 20 11.04 -11.92 44.95
C ALA A 20 12.13 -11.53 45.96
N GLY A 21 12.77 -10.39 45.75
CA GLY A 21 13.65 -9.73 46.70
C GLY A 21 13.36 -8.22 46.72
N LEU A 22 12.51 -7.78 47.64
CA LEU A 22 12.19 -6.37 47.88
C LEU A 22 13.17 -5.78 48.90
N VAL A 23 14.06 -4.88 48.45
CA VAL A 23 14.87 -4.02 49.31
C VAL A 23 14.39 -2.58 49.06
N LEU A 24 13.71 -2.00 50.06
CA LEU A 24 13.24 -0.62 50.03
C LEU A 24 14.32 0.32 50.57
N THR A 25 15.18 0.82 49.68
CA THR A 25 16.07 1.96 49.97
C THR A 25 15.35 3.26 49.61
N SER A 26 14.90 3.99 50.64
CA SER A 26 14.40 5.36 50.54
C SER A 26 15.57 6.33 50.37
N CYS A 27 15.93 6.65 49.13
CA CYS A 27 16.86 7.73 48.80
C CYS A 27 16.08 8.98 48.40
N SER A 28 16.32 10.08 49.11
CA SER A 28 15.88 11.43 48.76
C SER A 28 16.53 11.88 47.46
N SER A 29 15.78 11.89 46.36
CA SER A 29 16.22 12.46 45.09
C SER A 29 16.21 13.99 45.19
N SER A 30 17.39 14.60 45.09
CA SER A 30 17.47 15.99 44.65
C SER A 30 16.96 16.05 43.21
N PRO A 31 16.17 17.07 42.82
CA PRO A 31 15.74 17.24 41.44
C PRO A 31 16.97 17.58 40.60
N ASP A 32 17.68 16.54 40.14
CA ASP A 32 18.70 16.67 39.12
C ASP A 32 17.98 17.13 37.85
N ASP A 33 18.34 18.31 37.38
CA ASP A 33 17.91 18.94 36.12
C ASP A 33 18.52 18.21 34.90
N SER A 34 18.65 16.88 35.02
CA SER A 34 19.10 15.99 33.96
C SER A 34 17.87 15.57 33.17
N GLY A 35 17.64 16.24 32.05
CA GLY A 35 16.60 15.83 31.09
C GLY A 35 16.63 14.33 30.82
N GLN A 36 15.46 13.74 30.62
CA GLN A 36 15.32 12.30 30.41
C GLN A 36 15.96 11.93 29.07
N GLY A 37 17.09 11.24 29.12
CA GLY A 37 17.81 10.85 27.91
C GLY A 37 17.10 9.72 27.17
N VAL A 38 16.85 9.90 25.87
CA VAL A 38 16.37 8.86 24.94
C VAL A 38 17.54 7.96 24.55
N GLY A 39 17.46 6.67 24.90
CA GLY A 39 18.47 5.67 24.57
C GLY A 39 18.24 5.01 23.21
N GLU A 40 19.22 4.23 22.76
CA GLU A 40 19.13 3.38 21.57
C GLU A 40 17.91 2.44 21.63
N GLY A 41 17.15 2.37 20.55
CA GLY A 41 15.93 1.57 20.43
C GLY A 41 14.72 2.11 21.20
N GLN A 42 14.87 3.17 21.98
CA GLN A 42 13.76 3.79 22.71
C GLN A 42 12.89 4.59 21.74
N VAL A 43 11.59 4.30 21.74
CA VAL A 43 10.56 5.01 20.98
C VAL A 43 9.66 5.74 21.96
N GLU A 44 9.48 7.04 21.76
CA GLU A 44 8.60 7.89 22.58
C GLU A 44 7.63 8.65 21.68
N GLU A 45 6.38 8.73 22.09
CA GLU A 45 5.38 9.54 21.39
C GLU A 45 5.54 11.02 21.74
N VAL A 46 5.42 11.88 20.73
CA VAL A 46 5.56 13.32 20.86
C VAL A 46 4.52 14.03 20.00
N SER A 47 4.27 15.30 20.31
CA SER A 47 3.46 16.14 19.41
C SER A 47 4.20 16.31 18.06
N PRO A 48 3.51 16.14 16.92
CA PRO A 48 4.10 16.24 15.59
C PRO A 48 4.68 17.63 15.29
N GLU A 49 4.20 18.67 15.98
CA GLU A 49 4.74 20.03 15.90
C GLU A 49 6.16 20.14 16.47
N GLN A 50 6.54 19.24 17.40
CA GLN A 50 7.90 19.18 17.95
C GLN A 50 8.91 18.65 16.93
N ILE A 51 8.44 17.93 15.90
CA ILE A 51 9.26 17.41 14.82
C ILE A 51 9.43 18.53 13.78
N SER A 52 10.31 19.48 14.10
CA SER A 52 10.64 20.63 13.26
C SER A 52 11.83 20.35 12.34
N GLY A 53 11.93 21.08 11.22
CA GLY A 53 13.08 21.01 10.30
C GLY A 53 13.20 19.72 9.46
N GLY A 54 12.24 18.79 9.58
CA GLY A 54 12.25 17.52 8.84
C GLY A 54 11.96 17.66 7.34
N ARG A 55 12.39 16.66 6.58
CA ARG A 55 12.04 16.46 5.16
C ARG A 55 10.68 15.79 5.06
N GLU A 56 9.92 16.14 4.03
CA GLU A 56 8.66 15.46 3.71
C GLU A 56 8.86 14.46 2.58
N ALA A 57 8.23 13.30 2.72
CA ALA A 57 8.18 12.24 1.71
C ALA A 57 6.74 11.75 1.56
N GLN A 58 6.37 11.33 0.36
CA GLN A 58 5.06 10.72 0.10
C GLN A 58 5.24 9.28 -0.35
N VAL A 59 4.55 8.36 0.31
CA VAL A 59 4.52 6.94 0.02
C VAL A 59 3.09 6.58 -0.39
N GLY A 60 2.92 6.07 -1.60
CA GLY A 60 1.61 5.61 -2.07
C GLY A 60 1.33 4.21 -1.53
N LEU A 61 0.16 4.05 -0.91
CA LEU A 61 -0.34 2.79 -0.34
C LEU A 61 -1.72 2.47 -0.93
N PRO A 62 -2.16 1.21 -0.92
CA PRO A 62 -3.52 0.87 -1.36
C PRO A 62 -4.62 1.57 -0.55
N THR A 63 -4.35 1.89 0.71
CA THR A 63 -5.27 2.61 1.61
C THR A 63 -5.27 4.13 1.42
N GLY A 64 -4.22 4.71 0.83
CA GLY A 64 -4.07 6.17 0.72
C GLY A 64 -2.67 6.65 0.37
N VAL A 65 -2.41 7.94 0.56
CA VAL A 65 -1.08 8.53 0.47
C VAL A 65 -0.57 8.82 1.87
N LEU A 66 0.48 8.13 2.28
CA LEU A 66 1.18 8.37 3.52
C LEU A 66 2.16 9.53 3.30
N THR A 67 1.93 10.65 3.97
CA THR A 67 2.91 11.75 4.04
C THR A 67 3.73 11.60 5.31
N LEU A 68 5.01 11.35 5.14
CA LEU A 68 6.00 11.23 6.20
C LEU A 68 6.74 12.57 6.34
N LYS A 69 7.03 12.97 7.57
CA LYS A 69 7.95 14.05 7.89
C LYS A 69 9.04 13.50 8.80
N VAL A 70 10.28 13.49 8.32
CA VAL A 70 11.40 12.86 9.02
C VAL A 70 12.49 13.88 9.30
N SER A 71 12.94 13.96 10.55
CA SER A 71 14.07 14.76 10.98
C SER A 71 15.18 13.81 11.48
N PRO A 72 16.30 13.66 10.75
CA PRO A 72 17.32 12.65 11.07
C PRO A 72 18.06 12.92 12.39
N ALA A 73 17.99 14.15 12.92
CA ALA A 73 18.56 14.50 14.21
C ALA A 73 17.81 15.68 14.85
N ILE A 74 17.23 15.45 16.03
CA ILE A 74 16.60 16.45 16.89
C ILE A 74 17.43 16.59 18.16
N GLY A 75 17.68 17.83 18.60
CA GLY A 75 18.47 18.11 19.80
C GLY A 75 17.70 17.89 21.10
N SER A 76 16.41 18.24 21.13
CA SER A 76 15.54 18.09 22.29
C SER A 76 14.07 18.16 21.89
N VAL A 77 13.18 17.50 22.65
CA VAL A 77 11.72 17.59 22.51
C VAL A 77 11.08 17.70 23.89
N VAL A 78 10.11 18.61 24.05
CA VAL A 78 9.35 18.73 25.29
C VAL A 78 8.12 17.82 25.24
N THR A 79 7.97 16.95 26.23
CA THR A 79 6.80 16.08 26.43
C THR A 79 6.17 16.32 27.80
N ASP A 80 5.04 15.67 28.06
CA ASP A 80 4.39 15.71 29.38
C ASP A 80 5.27 15.13 30.51
N SER A 81 6.24 14.28 30.14
CA SER A 81 7.20 13.66 31.07
C SER A 81 8.47 14.50 31.28
N GLY A 82 8.65 15.59 30.53
CA GLY A 82 9.80 16.49 30.64
C GLY A 82 10.52 16.72 29.30
N ASP A 83 11.74 17.26 29.39
CA ASP A 83 12.60 17.49 28.22
C ASP A 83 13.36 16.19 27.85
N LEU A 84 13.06 15.66 26.67
CA LEU A 84 13.74 14.52 26.08
C LEU A 84 14.95 14.98 25.28
N ARG A 85 16.11 14.35 25.51
CA ARG A 85 17.36 14.64 24.80
C ARG A 85 18.02 13.35 24.34
N PRO A 86 18.81 13.33 23.25
CA PRO A 86 19.59 12.15 22.90
C PRO A 86 20.61 11.84 23.99
N ARG A 87 20.79 10.56 24.33
CA ARG A 87 21.93 10.13 25.17
C ARG A 87 23.24 10.23 24.39
N ALA A 88 24.36 10.28 25.12
CA ALA A 88 25.69 10.30 24.52
C ALA A 88 25.88 9.11 23.55
N GLY A 89 26.30 9.41 22.31
CA GLY A 89 26.49 8.41 21.26
C GLY A 89 25.22 7.98 20.51
N THR A 90 24.07 8.60 20.80
CA THR A 90 22.81 8.39 20.06
C THR A 90 22.38 9.68 19.36
N LYS A 91 21.65 9.53 18.27
CA LYS A 91 20.84 10.55 17.61
C LYS A 91 19.39 10.32 18.02
N MET A 92 18.62 11.39 18.09
CA MET A 92 17.17 11.33 18.29
C MET A 92 16.50 11.67 16.95
N VAL A 93 15.93 10.67 16.28
CA VAL A 93 15.24 10.83 15.00
C VAL A 93 13.80 11.21 15.28
N GLY A 94 13.29 12.28 14.68
CA GLY A 94 11.87 12.60 14.73
C GLY A 94 11.13 12.09 13.51
N ILE A 95 10.03 11.39 13.70
CA ILE A 95 9.21 10.82 12.63
C ILE A 95 7.76 11.22 12.88
N ALA A 96 7.16 11.98 11.97
CA ALA A 96 5.74 12.26 11.98
C ALA A 96 5.09 11.74 10.71
N TRP A 97 3.83 11.33 10.78
CA TRP A 97 3.11 10.90 9.59
C TRP A 97 1.63 11.23 9.63
N LYS A 98 1.05 11.29 8.44
CA LYS A 98 -0.39 11.30 8.21
C LYS A 98 -0.72 10.42 7.02
N LEU A 99 -1.80 9.66 7.12
CA LEU A 99 -2.37 8.93 5.99
C LEU A 99 -3.57 9.72 5.46
N GLN A 100 -3.50 10.12 4.20
CA GLN A 100 -4.64 10.68 3.50
C GLN A 100 -5.31 9.57 2.68
N PRO A 101 -6.52 9.11 3.04
CA PRO A 101 -7.22 8.11 2.26
C PRO A 101 -7.46 8.58 0.83
N HIS A 102 -7.46 7.64 -0.11
CA HIS A 102 -7.80 7.95 -1.50
C HIS A 102 -9.20 8.56 -1.60
N SER A 103 -9.34 9.67 -2.32
CA SER A 103 -10.65 10.20 -2.67
C SER A 103 -11.43 9.16 -3.49
N SER A 104 -12.76 9.22 -3.45
CA SER A 104 -13.59 8.37 -4.30
C SER A 104 -13.26 8.63 -5.78
N SER A 105 -12.98 7.56 -6.53
CA SER A 105 -12.64 7.56 -7.95
C SER A 105 -12.85 6.16 -8.52
N GLU A 106 -13.02 6.02 -9.84
CA GLU A 106 -13.14 4.70 -10.48
C GLU A 106 -11.93 3.81 -10.20
N GLY A 107 -10.71 4.38 -10.21
CA GLY A 107 -9.49 3.66 -9.88
C GLY A 107 -9.47 3.11 -8.45
N ARG A 108 -10.01 3.87 -7.49
CA ARG A 108 -10.17 3.41 -6.11
C ARG A 108 -11.19 2.26 -6.02
N ASP A 109 -12.32 2.37 -6.71
CA ASP A 109 -13.36 1.33 -6.69
C ASP A 109 -12.84 0.02 -7.30
N VAL A 110 -12.01 0.12 -8.35
CA VAL A 110 -11.33 -1.04 -8.97
C VAL A 110 -10.29 -1.64 -8.02
N LEU A 111 -9.48 -0.81 -7.35
CA LEU A 111 -8.47 -1.26 -6.41
C LEU A 111 -9.09 -2.05 -5.24
N LEU A 112 -10.24 -1.59 -4.74
CA LEU A 112 -10.90 -2.17 -3.55
C LEU A 112 -11.76 -3.40 -3.82
N GLU A 113 -12.28 -3.60 -5.04
CA GLU A 113 -13.13 -4.76 -5.39
C GLU A 113 -14.27 -5.03 -4.38
N ASP A 114 -15.05 -3.98 -4.09
CA ASP A 114 -16.15 -3.99 -3.11
C ASP A 114 -15.73 -4.17 -1.63
N GLN A 115 -14.42 -4.21 -1.34
CA GLN A 115 -13.93 -4.21 0.04
C GLN A 115 -13.96 -2.81 0.67
N THR A 116 -14.03 -2.79 2.00
CA THR A 116 -13.91 -1.55 2.77
C THR A 116 -12.45 -1.28 3.09
N LEU A 117 -12.09 -0.01 3.34
CA LEU A 117 -10.72 0.33 3.76
C LEU A 117 -10.32 -0.35 5.08
N GLU A 118 -11.29 -0.65 5.95
CA GLU A 118 -11.10 -1.30 7.25
C GLU A 118 -10.75 -2.79 7.14
N SER A 119 -11.04 -3.44 6.01
CA SER A 119 -10.67 -4.84 5.79
C SER A 119 -9.29 -5.02 5.15
N LEU A 120 -8.65 -3.91 4.77
CA LEU A 120 -7.31 -3.94 4.19
C LEU A 120 -6.24 -4.13 5.27
N PRO A 121 -5.08 -4.73 4.92
CA PRO A 121 -3.93 -4.76 5.81
C PRO A 121 -3.50 -3.36 6.27
N GLU A 122 -3.03 -3.25 7.50
CA GLU A 122 -2.38 -2.04 7.99
C GLU A 122 -0.91 -2.03 7.56
N PRO A 123 -0.33 -0.86 7.21
CA PRO A 123 1.11 -0.77 6.98
C PRO A 123 1.87 -0.97 8.29
N SER A 124 3.08 -1.53 8.20
CA SER A 124 4.04 -1.55 9.30
C SER A 124 5.20 -0.59 9.02
N PHE A 125 5.82 -0.11 10.10
CA PHE A 125 6.89 0.87 10.06
C PHE A 125 8.10 0.39 10.84
N SER A 126 9.29 0.61 10.30
CA SER A 126 10.53 0.35 11.00
C SER A 126 11.64 1.31 10.61
N LEU A 127 12.53 1.60 11.55
CA LEU A 127 13.70 2.44 11.33
C LEU A 127 14.94 1.55 11.24
N LEU A 128 15.69 1.66 10.15
CA LEU A 128 16.97 0.98 9.97
C LEU A 128 18.09 1.81 10.63
N ASP A 129 18.70 1.23 11.66
CA ASP A 129 19.83 1.75 12.43
C ASP A 129 21.08 0.89 12.16
N GLY A 130 21.91 1.32 11.19
CA GLY A 130 22.95 0.47 10.61
C GLY A 130 22.37 -0.77 9.92
N GLU A 131 22.55 -1.94 10.53
CA GLU A 131 21.98 -3.22 10.06
C GLU A 131 20.80 -3.71 10.93
N GLU A 132 20.50 -3.01 12.03
CA GLU A 132 19.43 -3.37 12.96
C GLU A 132 18.12 -2.66 12.61
N GLU A 133 17.01 -3.36 12.79
CA GLU A 133 15.67 -2.84 12.53
C GLU A 133 14.96 -2.53 13.84
N ILE A 134 14.58 -1.26 14.02
CA ILE A 134 13.78 -0.79 15.16
C ILE A 134 12.32 -0.72 14.72
N ALA A 135 11.49 -1.65 15.18
CA ALA A 135 10.05 -1.63 14.92
C ALA A 135 9.40 -0.38 15.54
N LEU A 136 8.55 0.30 14.77
CA LEU A 136 7.79 1.45 15.23
C LEU A 136 6.31 1.06 15.43
N PRO A 137 5.59 1.77 16.30
CA PRO A 137 4.14 1.65 16.40
C PRO A 137 3.45 1.71 15.02
N SER A 138 2.59 0.74 14.72
CA SER A 138 1.90 0.60 13.44
C SER A 138 0.53 1.25 13.40
N GLU A 139 0.03 1.75 14.54
CA GLU A 139 -1.28 2.39 14.60
C GLU A 139 -1.26 3.66 13.72
N VAL A 140 -1.92 3.60 12.56
CA VAL A 140 -2.08 4.77 11.70
C VAL A 140 -3.38 5.46 12.10
N PRO A 141 -3.34 6.58 12.83
CA PRO A 141 -4.56 7.28 13.21
C PRO A 141 -5.33 7.73 11.96
N SER A 142 -6.64 7.47 11.96
CA SER A 142 -7.52 7.74 10.82
C SER A 142 -7.73 9.23 10.53
N GLN A 143 -7.35 10.14 11.45
CA GLN A 143 -7.70 11.56 11.33
C GLN A 143 -6.55 12.57 11.59
N TRP A 144 -5.47 12.29 12.35
CA TRP A 144 -4.48 13.33 12.72
C TRP A 144 -3.07 12.76 12.93
N TYR A 145 -2.08 13.64 12.76
CA TYR A 145 -0.64 13.41 12.84
C TYR A 145 -0.20 12.67 14.13
N GLN A 146 0.52 11.55 13.98
CA GLN A 146 1.34 10.99 15.08
C GLN A 146 2.77 11.49 14.92
N GLY A 147 3.43 11.77 16.04
CA GLY A 147 4.85 12.09 16.10
C GLY A 147 5.55 11.10 17.02
N LEU A 148 6.71 10.62 16.60
CA LEU A 148 7.61 9.78 17.38
C LEU A 148 8.99 10.42 17.45
N VAL A 149 9.69 10.19 18.55
CA VAL A 149 11.15 10.27 18.59
C VAL A 149 11.73 8.89 18.84
N VAL A 150 12.81 8.58 18.13
CA VAL A 150 13.50 7.29 18.19
C VAL A 150 14.97 7.53 18.48
N GLY A 151 15.50 6.93 19.53
CA GLY A 151 16.94 6.93 19.77
C GLY A 151 17.65 5.89 18.91
N ALA A 152 18.60 6.32 18.08
CA ALA A 152 19.33 5.46 17.14
C ALA A 152 20.81 5.88 17.04
N LYS A 153 21.73 5.00 16.68
CA LYS A 153 23.17 5.34 16.54
C LYS A 153 23.50 5.89 15.16
N ASP A 154 23.11 5.15 14.13
CA ASP A 154 23.33 5.40 12.72
C ASP A 154 22.05 5.16 11.88
N PRO A 155 20.98 5.93 12.17
CA PRO A 155 19.72 5.82 11.43
C PRO A 155 19.90 6.28 9.98
N SER A 156 19.42 5.49 9.03
CA SER A 156 19.59 5.77 7.60
C SER A 156 18.29 5.74 6.79
N VAL A 157 17.37 4.83 7.11
CA VAL A 157 16.17 4.55 6.30
C VAL A 157 14.96 4.30 7.20
N LEU A 158 13.83 4.90 6.84
CA LEU A 158 12.51 4.51 7.35
C LEU A 158 11.87 3.55 6.34
N GLN A 159 11.51 2.35 6.79
CA GLN A 159 10.84 1.34 5.98
C GLN A 159 9.34 1.40 6.23
N VAL A 160 8.58 1.36 5.14
CA VAL A 160 7.12 1.24 5.14
C VAL A 160 6.78 -0.05 4.41
N GLU A 161 6.30 -1.05 5.13
CA GLU A 161 5.86 -2.31 4.55
C GLU A 161 4.33 -2.36 4.45
N TYR A 162 3.83 -2.82 3.31
CA TYR A 162 2.41 -3.06 3.10
C TYR A 162 2.25 -4.34 2.26
N ASP A 163 1.56 -5.34 2.83
CA ASP A 163 1.27 -6.61 2.15
C ASP A 163 2.52 -7.26 1.52
N GLY A 164 3.62 -7.30 2.31
CA GLY A 164 4.90 -7.90 1.93
C GLY A 164 5.79 -7.07 0.99
N VAL A 165 5.36 -5.87 0.60
CA VAL A 165 6.18 -4.91 -0.17
C VAL A 165 6.70 -3.82 0.73
N THR A 166 8.02 -3.63 0.71
CA THR A 166 8.71 -2.57 1.47
C THR A 166 9.11 -1.42 0.56
N GLN A 167 8.65 -0.22 0.90
CA GLN A 167 9.14 1.06 0.37
C GLN A 167 10.11 1.67 1.40
N ARG A 168 11.21 2.25 0.94
CA ARG A 168 12.27 2.79 1.81
C ARG A 168 12.33 4.30 1.66
N VAL A 169 12.42 5.03 2.76
CA VAL A 169 12.55 6.49 2.77
C VAL A 169 13.88 6.86 3.38
N GLU A 170 14.78 7.43 2.58
CA GLU A 170 16.08 7.91 3.06
C GLU A 170 15.86 9.13 3.97
N LEU A 171 16.36 9.06 5.21
CA LEU A 171 16.04 10.06 6.23
C LEU A 171 16.64 11.45 5.92
N ASP A 172 17.80 11.48 5.27
CA ASP A 172 18.53 12.71 4.97
C ASP A 172 17.92 13.49 3.79
N THR A 173 17.42 12.78 2.79
CA THR A 173 16.94 13.37 1.53
C THR A 173 15.41 13.39 1.43
N GLY A 174 14.72 12.48 2.13
CA GLY A 174 13.30 12.22 1.95
C GLY A 174 12.96 11.47 0.65
N VAL A 175 13.96 10.96 -0.08
CA VAL A 175 13.73 10.18 -1.30
C VAL A 175 13.12 8.84 -0.94
N VAL A 176 12.07 8.46 -1.67
CA VAL A 176 11.42 7.16 -1.55
C VAL A 176 11.99 6.20 -2.60
N GLU A 177 12.61 5.12 -2.15
CA GLU A 177 13.02 3.99 -2.97
C GLU A 177 11.92 2.92 -3.01
N GLY A 178 11.77 2.28 -4.17
CA GLY A 178 10.64 1.40 -4.46
C GLY A 178 9.52 2.17 -5.15
N ASN A 179 9.36 1.97 -6.46
CA ASN A 179 8.42 2.72 -7.30
C ASN A 179 7.01 2.08 -7.37
N GLN A 180 6.79 0.97 -6.67
CA GLN A 180 5.54 0.22 -6.77
C GLN A 180 4.33 1.03 -6.28
N GLY A 181 4.50 1.88 -5.27
CA GLY A 181 3.45 2.76 -4.76
C GLY A 181 3.25 4.06 -5.54
N GLU A 182 4.11 4.43 -6.50
CA GLU A 182 4.09 5.76 -7.13
C GLU A 182 2.75 6.05 -7.82
N GLN A 183 2.22 5.08 -8.56
CA GLN A 183 0.93 5.20 -9.25
C GLN A 183 -0.25 5.31 -8.29
N LEU A 184 -0.10 4.87 -7.04
CA LEU A 184 -1.16 4.98 -6.04
C LEU A 184 -1.29 6.41 -5.51
N LYS A 185 -0.30 7.29 -5.72
CA LYS A 185 -0.41 8.70 -5.28
C LYS A 185 -1.48 9.48 -6.05
N ASP A 186 -1.81 9.03 -7.26
CA ASP A 186 -2.85 9.61 -8.11
C ASP A 186 -3.64 8.50 -8.82
N LEU A 187 -4.60 7.92 -8.10
CA LEU A 187 -5.50 6.89 -8.65
C LEU A 187 -6.42 7.41 -9.77
N ALA A 188 -6.65 8.72 -9.85
CA ALA A 188 -7.44 9.28 -10.95
C ALA A 188 -6.68 9.16 -12.27
N ALA A 189 -5.36 9.41 -12.25
CA ALA A 189 -4.49 9.21 -13.41
C ALA A 189 -4.28 7.73 -13.78
N ALA A 190 -4.50 6.81 -12.85
CA ALA A 190 -4.41 5.36 -13.09
C ALA A 190 -5.56 4.80 -13.95
N SER A 191 -6.60 5.60 -14.23
CA SER A 191 -7.79 5.19 -14.98
C SER A 191 -7.93 5.97 -16.27
N THR A 192 -8.20 5.28 -17.38
CA THR A 192 -8.49 5.90 -18.67
C THR A 192 -9.86 5.43 -19.18
N THR A 193 -10.77 6.38 -19.35
CA THR A 193 -12.08 6.13 -19.96
C THR A 193 -11.95 6.09 -21.49
N PHE A 194 -12.50 5.06 -22.12
CA PHE A 194 -12.50 4.87 -23.56
C PHE A 194 -13.88 5.02 -24.19
N ASP A 195 -14.92 4.47 -23.56
CA ASP A 195 -16.29 4.35 -24.09
C ASP A 195 -16.32 3.94 -25.59
N ARG A 196 -15.61 2.85 -25.91
CA ARG A 196 -15.46 2.34 -27.28
C ARG A 196 -16.27 1.08 -27.47
N ARG A 197 -17.32 1.18 -28.28
CA ARG A 197 -18.09 0.01 -28.74
C ARG A 197 -17.39 -0.71 -29.89
N CYS A 198 -17.55 -2.01 -29.93
CA CYS A 198 -17.24 -2.84 -31.07
C CYS A 198 -18.03 -2.34 -32.29
N PRO A 199 -17.37 -2.05 -33.42
CA PRO A 199 -18.09 -1.59 -34.59
C PRO A 199 -18.91 -2.75 -35.18
N ALA A 200 -20.19 -2.52 -35.50
CA ALA A 200 -21.08 -3.55 -36.05
C ALA A 200 -20.51 -4.28 -37.28
N LYS A 201 -19.68 -3.59 -38.08
CA LYS A 201 -19.00 -4.17 -39.25
C LYS A 201 -17.85 -5.15 -38.92
N ALA A 202 -17.41 -5.22 -37.68
CA ALA A 202 -16.38 -6.18 -37.24
C ALA A 202 -16.97 -7.54 -36.86
N PHE A 203 -18.29 -7.64 -36.73
CA PHE A 203 -18.96 -8.92 -36.54
C PHE A 203 -19.01 -9.67 -37.87
N GLU A 204 -18.50 -10.90 -37.85
CA GLU A 204 -18.59 -11.82 -38.98
C GLU A 204 -19.08 -13.17 -38.45
N PRO A 205 -20.32 -13.59 -38.78
CA PRO A 205 -21.24 -12.97 -39.74
C PRO A 205 -21.88 -11.68 -39.20
N LYS A 206 -22.24 -10.76 -40.11
CA LYS A 206 -22.75 -9.41 -39.76
C LYS A 206 -24.03 -9.44 -38.92
N GLU A 207 -24.87 -10.46 -39.12
CA GLU A 207 -26.11 -10.64 -38.38
C GLU A 207 -25.86 -10.84 -36.88
N ALA A 208 -24.66 -11.30 -36.49
CA ALA A 208 -24.30 -11.46 -35.08
C ALA A 208 -24.36 -10.13 -34.30
N ALA A 209 -24.14 -8.99 -34.97
CA ALA A 209 -24.24 -7.66 -34.36
C ALA A 209 -25.66 -7.29 -33.90
N LEU A 210 -26.69 -8.06 -34.27
CA LEU A 210 -28.07 -7.84 -33.81
C LEU A 210 -28.36 -8.44 -32.43
N THR A 211 -27.52 -9.36 -31.97
CA THR A 211 -27.73 -10.11 -30.71
C THR A 211 -26.49 -10.16 -29.83
N HIS A 212 -25.39 -9.53 -30.26
CA HIS A 212 -24.14 -9.45 -29.52
C HIS A 212 -23.67 -8.02 -29.51
N GLU A 213 -23.20 -7.59 -28.36
CA GLU A 213 -22.58 -6.30 -28.17
C GLU A 213 -21.26 -6.50 -27.44
N CYS A 214 -20.26 -5.70 -27.82
CA CYS A 214 -19.06 -5.57 -27.01
C CYS A 214 -18.57 -4.13 -26.98
N GLY A 215 -17.80 -3.80 -25.95
CA GLY A 215 -17.13 -2.53 -25.84
C GLY A 215 -16.14 -2.50 -24.68
N VAL A 216 -15.21 -1.56 -24.75
CA VAL A 216 -14.31 -1.21 -23.64
C VAL A 216 -14.75 0.14 -23.11
N ARG A 217 -15.23 0.17 -21.87
CA ARG A 217 -15.67 1.39 -21.20
C ARG A 217 -14.48 2.12 -20.58
N ALA A 218 -13.66 1.40 -19.82
CA ALA A 218 -12.49 1.95 -19.16
C ALA A 218 -11.38 0.90 -19.04
N VAL A 219 -10.14 1.39 -18.92
CA VAL A 219 -8.97 0.59 -18.58
C VAL A 219 -8.27 1.24 -17.40
N HIS A 220 -7.95 0.44 -16.39
CA HIS A 220 -7.25 0.86 -15.18
C HIS A 220 -5.91 0.14 -15.11
N VAL A 221 -4.84 0.88 -14.84
CA VAL A 221 -3.49 0.35 -14.69
C VAL A 221 -3.06 0.60 -13.25
N LEU A 222 -3.02 -0.46 -12.45
CA LEU A 222 -2.85 -0.39 -11.00
C LEU A 222 -1.71 -1.32 -10.56
N PRO A 223 -0.88 -0.90 -9.59
CA PRO A 223 0.14 -1.77 -9.03
C PRO A 223 -0.41 -2.75 -7.97
N TYR A 224 -1.64 -2.55 -7.50
CA TYR A 224 -2.27 -3.33 -6.43
C TYR A 224 -3.76 -3.53 -6.70
N ILE A 225 -4.27 -4.73 -6.40
CA ILE A 225 -5.70 -5.07 -6.38
C ILE A 225 -5.95 -5.91 -5.14
N THR A 226 -6.98 -5.57 -4.36
CA THR A 226 -7.18 -6.14 -3.01
C THR A 226 -7.25 -7.67 -2.96
N SER A 227 -7.93 -8.32 -3.92
CA SER A 227 -8.01 -9.79 -3.96
C SER A 227 -6.78 -10.48 -4.56
N LEU A 228 -5.85 -9.72 -5.15
CA LEU A 228 -4.69 -10.23 -5.88
C LEU A 228 -3.33 -9.80 -5.30
N GLY A 229 -3.31 -8.80 -4.43
CA GLY A 229 -2.10 -8.18 -3.90
C GLY A 229 -1.37 -7.30 -4.92
N TRP A 230 -0.07 -7.11 -4.67
CA TRP A 230 0.83 -6.38 -5.56
C TRP A 230 1.04 -7.12 -6.88
N ALA A 231 1.13 -6.35 -7.97
CA ALA A 231 1.52 -6.88 -9.26
C ALA A 231 2.98 -7.39 -9.20
N PRO A 232 3.35 -8.43 -9.97
CA PRO A 232 4.72 -8.89 -10.05
C PRO A 232 5.69 -7.81 -10.53
N ASP A 233 6.96 -7.93 -10.19
CA ASP A 233 8.01 -6.97 -10.58
C ASP A 233 8.01 -6.66 -12.09
N GLY A 234 8.07 -5.37 -12.41
CA GLY A 234 8.03 -4.87 -13.79
C GLY A 234 6.69 -5.05 -14.50
N GLN A 235 5.63 -5.42 -13.77
CA GLN A 235 4.27 -5.57 -14.28
C GLN A 235 3.27 -4.74 -13.47
N THR A 236 2.07 -4.62 -14.02
CA THR A 236 0.91 -3.96 -13.43
C THR A 236 -0.31 -4.84 -13.62
N TRP A 237 -1.31 -4.65 -12.78
CA TRP A 237 -2.65 -5.12 -13.05
C TRP A 237 -3.32 -4.19 -14.05
N VAL A 238 -3.75 -4.74 -15.17
CA VAL A 238 -4.58 -4.06 -16.16
C VAL A 238 -5.99 -4.57 -15.98
N VAL A 239 -6.90 -3.68 -15.55
CA VAL A 239 -8.32 -3.99 -15.40
C VAL A 239 -9.08 -3.35 -16.54
N VAL A 240 -9.89 -4.15 -17.23
CA VAL A 240 -10.74 -3.72 -18.33
C VAL A 240 -12.19 -3.83 -17.87
N ASP A 241 -12.88 -2.69 -17.83
CA ASP A 241 -14.33 -2.64 -17.67
C ASP A 241 -14.96 -2.74 -19.07
N ALA A 242 -15.56 -3.88 -19.35
CA ALA A 242 -16.07 -4.23 -20.67
C ALA A 242 -17.60 -4.37 -20.67
N ASP A 243 -18.25 -3.81 -21.68
CA ASP A 243 -19.64 -4.11 -21.99
C ASP A 243 -19.68 -5.37 -22.84
N ILE A 244 -20.43 -6.38 -22.45
CA ILE A 244 -20.50 -7.66 -23.17
C ILE A 244 -21.94 -8.19 -23.13
N ASP A 245 -22.54 -8.35 -24.30
CA ASP A 245 -23.78 -9.11 -24.50
C ASP A 245 -23.52 -10.30 -25.44
N GLY A 246 -24.04 -11.48 -25.07
CA GLY A 246 -23.82 -12.73 -25.81
C GLY A 246 -22.57 -13.55 -25.41
N GLY A 247 -21.96 -13.27 -24.27
CA GLY A 247 -21.03 -14.21 -23.60
C GLY A 247 -19.61 -14.32 -24.18
N ALA A 248 -18.95 -13.19 -24.48
CA ALA A 248 -17.57 -13.19 -24.97
C ALA A 248 -16.52 -13.58 -23.90
N THR A 249 -15.44 -14.20 -24.37
CA THR A 249 -14.15 -14.28 -23.69
C THR A 249 -13.31 -13.06 -24.07
N VAL A 250 -12.76 -12.36 -23.08
CA VAL A 250 -11.94 -11.17 -23.33
C VAL A 250 -10.46 -11.48 -23.18
N ARG A 251 -9.65 -10.93 -24.08
CA ARG A 251 -8.22 -11.21 -24.18
C ARG A 251 -7.40 -9.94 -24.37
N ILE A 252 -6.19 -9.95 -23.82
CA ILE A 252 -5.10 -9.03 -24.17
C ILE A 252 -3.97 -9.86 -24.76
N GLY A 253 -3.68 -9.66 -26.05
CA GLY A 253 -2.81 -10.54 -26.80
C GLY A 253 -3.29 -12.00 -26.71
N GLN A 254 -2.50 -12.88 -26.12
CA GLN A 254 -2.88 -14.29 -25.92
C GLN A 254 -3.50 -14.59 -24.55
N LYS A 255 -3.45 -13.65 -23.59
CA LYS A 255 -3.91 -13.85 -22.21
C LYS A 255 -5.43 -13.70 -22.12
N VAL A 256 -6.09 -14.61 -21.43
CA VAL A 256 -7.53 -14.53 -21.10
C VAL A 256 -7.71 -13.78 -19.80
N GLY A 257 -8.69 -12.87 -19.75
CA GLY A 257 -8.98 -12.09 -18.56
C GLY A 257 -9.59 -12.94 -17.46
N ARG A 258 -9.20 -12.69 -16.21
CA ARG A 258 -9.89 -13.23 -15.03
C ARG A 258 -10.99 -12.26 -14.65
N GLU A 259 -12.20 -12.76 -14.45
CA GLU A 259 -13.32 -11.93 -14.02
C GLU A 259 -13.18 -11.55 -12.53
N LEU A 260 -13.41 -10.28 -12.24
CA LEU A 260 -13.49 -9.72 -10.89
C LEU A 260 -14.95 -9.43 -10.52
N ALA A 261 -15.18 -9.05 -9.26
CA ALA A 261 -16.49 -8.54 -8.84
C ALA A 261 -16.87 -7.33 -9.71
N SER A 262 -18.08 -7.36 -10.28
CA SER A 262 -18.54 -6.38 -11.25
C SER A 262 -19.43 -5.33 -10.57
N PRO A 263 -19.17 -4.02 -10.78
CA PRO A 263 -19.81 -2.95 -10.03
C PRO A 263 -21.29 -2.72 -10.40
N SER A 264 -21.75 -3.22 -11.55
CA SER A 264 -23.12 -3.04 -12.02
C SER A 264 -23.53 -4.13 -13.02
N GLY A 265 -24.84 -4.36 -13.17
CA GLY A 265 -25.35 -5.27 -14.19
C GLY A 265 -25.05 -4.71 -15.59
N GLY A 266 -24.31 -5.47 -16.40
CA GLY A 266 -23.98 -5.15 -17.79
C GLY A 266 -22.50 -4.84 -18.06
N VAL A 267 -21.74 -4.46 -17.04
CA VAL A 267 -20.27 -4.28 -17.13
C VAL A 267 -19.59 -5.51 -16.53
N ARG A 268 -18.69 -6.13 -17.29
CA ARG A 268 -17.81 -7.19 -16.81
C ARG A 268 -16.42 -6.63 -16.56
N ARG A 269 -15.93 -6.76 -15.33
CA ARG A 269 -14.60 -6.32 -14.92
C ARG A 269 -13.59 -7.46 -15.06
N LEU A 270 -12.57 -7.27 -15.89
CA LEU A 270 -11.62 -8.31 -16.25
C LEU A 270 -10.19 -7.86 -15.98
N VAL A 271 -9.45 -8.64 -15.20
CA VAL A 271 -8.06 -8.34 -14.84
C VAL A 271 -7.07 -9.16 -15.64
N PHE A 272 -5.95 -8.52 -15.95
CA PHE A 272 -4.80 -9.07 -16.61
C PHE A 272 -3.53 -8.59 -15.90
N VAL A 273 -2.44 -9.35 -16.03
CA VAL A 273 -1.10 -8.87 -15.64
C VAL A 273 -0.31 -8.53 -16.90
N ALA A 274 0.22 -7.31 -16.98
CA ALA A 274 0.97 -6.86 -18.15
C ALA A 274 2.04 -5.82 -17.76
N PRO A 275 3.16 -5.72 -18.52
CA PRO A 275 4.19 -4.73 -18.26
C PRO A 275 3.75 -3.31 -18.58
N ASN A 276 2.80 -3.13 -19.49
CA ASN A 276 2.33 -1.84 -19.97
C ASN A 276 0.84 -1.92 -20.31
N MET A 277 0.24 -0.75 -20.51
CA MET A 277 -1.10 -0.63 -21.08
C MET A 277 -1.17 -1.34 -22.45
N PRO A 278 -2.17 -2.20 -22.69
CA PRO A 278 -2.35 -2.85 -23.99
C PRO A 278 -2.76 -1.85 -25.07
N SER A 279 -2.36 -2.10 -26.31
CA SER A 279 -2.81 -1.33 -27.48
C SER A 279 -4.21 -1.70 -27.95
N GLU A 280 -4.70 -2.89 -27.58
CA GLU A 280 -6.01 -3.41 -27.97
C GLU A 280 -6.53 -4.45 -26.98
N VAL A 281 -7.85 -4.64 -26.98
CA VAL A 281 -8.57 -5.70 -26.25
C VAL A 281 -9.38 -6.49 -27.27
N THR A 282 -9.32 -7.82 -27.18
CA THR A 282 -10.00 -8.73 -28.12
C THR A 282 -11.16 -9.44 -27.45
N PHE A 283 -12.30 -9.48 -28.12
CA PHE A 283 -13.52 -10.18 -27.71
C PHE A 283 -13.73 -11.40 -28.60
N ASP A 284 -13.81 -12.59 -27.99
CA ASP A 284 -14.02 -13.86 -28.66
C ASP A 284 -15.34 -14.49 -28.22
N PHE A 285 -16.33 -14.52 -29.11
CA PHE A 285 -17.66 -15.06 -28.85
C PHE A 285 -17.76 -16.57 -29.17
N GLY A 286 -16.64 -17.23 -29.48
CA GLY A 286 -16.59 -18.66 -29.76
C GLY A 286 -16.87 -19.03 -31.23
N SER A 287 -17.24 -20.29 -31.45
CA SER A 287 -17.40 -20.82 -32.81
C SER A 287 -18.58 -20.16 -33.51
N GLY A 288 -18.29 -19.41 -34.57
CA GLY A 288 -19.31 -18.81 -35.44
C GLY A 288 -19.29 -17.29 -35.46
N ILE A 289 -18.47 -16.62 -34.63
CA ILE A 289 -18.23 -15.18 -34.71
C ILE A 289 -16.72 -14.95 -34.69
N SER A 290 -16.21 -14.18 -35.65
CA SER A 290 -14.78 -13.83 -35.69
C SER A 290 -14.40 -12.95 -34.50
N PRO A 291 -13.20 -13.13 -33.89
CA PRO A 291 -12.77 -12.27 -32.79
C PRO A 291 -12.73 -10.79 -33.19
N ILE A 292 -13.18 -9.93 -32.28
CA ILE A 292 -13.27 -8.49 -32.51
C ILE A 292 -12.22 -7.78 -31.65
N ALA A 293 -11.30 -7.06 -32.28
CA ALA A 293 -10.32 -6.24 -31.59
C ALA A 293 -10.81 -4.78 -31.46
N VAL A 294 -10.73 -4.25 -30.24
CA VAL A 294 -10.99 -2.85 -29.92
C VAL A 294 -9.66 -2.18 -29.58
N SER A 295 -9.25 -1.22 -30.42
CA SER A 295 -8.03 -0.45 -30.19
C SER A 295 -8.18 0.51 -28.99
N LEU A 296 -7.10 0.66 -28.23
CA LEU A 296 -6.97 1.55 -27.07
C LEU A 296 -6.04 2.74 -27.32
N SER A 297 -5.57 2.97 -28.55
CA SER A 297 -4.83 4.19 -28.86
C SER A 297 -5.78 5.39 -28.87
N SER A 298 -5.42 6.47 -28.18
CA SER A 298 -6.06 7.78 -28.32
C SER A 298 -5.95 8.21 -29.79
N ASN A 299 -7.10 8.38 -30.45
CA ASN A 299 -7.15 8.94 -31.81
C ASN A 299 -6.98 10.46 -31.76
#